data_AF-A0A9X9X1P4-F1
#
_entry.id   AF-A0A9X9X1P4-F1
#
_cell.length_a   1.000
_cell.length_b   1.000
_cell.length_c   1.000
_cell.angle_alpha   90.00
_cell.angle_beta   90.00
_cell.angle_gamma   90.00
#
_symmetry.space_group_name_H-M   'P 1'
#
loop_
_entity.id
_entity.type
_entity.pdbx_description
1 polymer ?
#
loop_
_entity_poly.entity_id
_entity_poly.type
_entity_poly.pdbx_seq_one_letter_code
_entity_poly.pdbx_strand_id
1 'polypeptide(L)'
;MLPPGVAALVTRLELRGSSEAELLRMLDSLEVAARLLADARPALIGFHCTAVSTFAPEMAEGITRRIADAAGRPATVTADAILAALGALGARRVLLVTPYIAAVHEREIAFLAAHGITVTGGSMGGLNTNAEMAEMPPDRIAAQVRAAATTDADACFVSCTAIRSAGLIAPLEAELGMPVITSNQVMAWHMLRRCGIADAVPGFGRLMSLD
;
A
#
# COMPACT_ATOMS: atom_id res chain seq x y z
N MET A 1 7.48 9.29 -8.59
CA MET A 1 6.02 9.06 -8.56
C MET A 1 5.21 10.36 -8.45
N LEU A 2 5.75 11.47 -7.93
CA LEU A 2 5.00 12.73 -7.85
C LEU A 2 5.30 13.62 -9.06
N PRO A 3 4.30 14.16 -9.77
CA PRO A 3 4.50 15.08 -10.88
C PRO A 3 4.94 16.48 -10.40
N PRO A 4 5.41 17.36 -11.31
CA PRO A 4 5.74 18.75 -10.97
C PRO A 4 4.58 19.47 -10.29
N GLY A 5 4.88 20.29 -9.27
CA GLY A 5 3.87 21.02 -8.49
C GLY A 5 3.25 20.24 -7.34
N VAL A 6 3.55 18.94 -7.19
CA VAL A 6 3.09 18.12 -6.06
C VAL A 6 4.21 17.95 -5.04
N ALA A 7 3.91 18.23 -3.78
CA ALA A 7 4.79 17.99 -2.65
C ALA A 7 4.18 16.97 -1.68
N ALA A 8 4.99 16.05 -1.18
CA ALA A 8 4.61 15.14 -0.10
C ALA A 8 5.21 15.64 1.22
N LEU A 9 4.36 15.69 2.25
CA LEU A 9 4.73 16.01 3.62
C LEU A 9 4.53 14.76 4.46
N VAL A 10 5.50 14.45 5.32
CA VAL A 10 5.53 13.20 6.07
C VAL A 10 5.76 13.49 7.55
N THR A 11 4.91 12.90 8.39
CA THR A 11 5.15 12.74 9.83
C THR A 11 5.22 11.24 10.16
N ARG A 12 5.53 10.89 11.41
CA ARG A 12 5.76 9.50 11.82
C ARG A 12 4.77 9.04 12.87
N LEU A 13 4.46 7.76 12.83
CA LEU A 13 3.82 6.99 13.88
C LEU A 13 4.78 5.88 14.30
N GLU A 14 4.84 5.56 15.59
CA GLU A 14 5.71 4.50 16.07
C GLU A 14 5.17 3.13 15.67
N LEU A 15 6.02 2.32 15.02
CA LEU A 15 5.77 0.92 14.74
C LEU A 15 7.12 0.20 14.69
N ARG A 16 7.27 -0.88 15.46
CA ARG A 16 8.53 -1.63 15.56
C ARG A 16 8.41 -3.02 14.94
N GLY A 17 7.43 -3.80 15.39
CA GLY A 17 7.11 -5.12 14.87
C GLY A 17 5.70 -5.23 14.31
N SER A 18 5.37 -6.44 13.86
CA SER A 18 4.10 -6.78 13.21
C SER A 18 3.19 -7.63 14.08
N SER A 19 3.46 -7.70 15.40
CA SER A 19 2.50 -8.28 16.33
C SER A 19 1.22 -7.44 16.34
N GLU A 20 0.09 -8.09 16.62
CA GLU A 20 -1.21 -7.41 16.70
C GLU A 20 -1.19 -6.21 17.65
N ALA A 21 -0.62 -6.39 18.85
CA ALA A 21 -0.51 -5.31 19.82
C ALA A 21 0.34 -4.14 19.31
N GLU A 22 1.42 -4.39 18.57
CA GLU A 22 2.24 -3.32 17.97
C GLU A 22 1.52 -2.60 16.84
N LEU A 23 0.85 -3.35 15.96
CA LEU A 23 0.07 -2.81 14.85
C LEU A 23 -1.04 -1.88 15.36
N LEU A 24 -1.79 -2.29 16.39
CA LEU A 24 -2.88 -1.50 16.94
C LEU A 24 -2.38 -0.28 17.72
N ARG A 25 -1.26 -0.39 18.47
CA ARG A 25 -0.64 0.75 19.19
C ARG A 25 -0.17 1.87 18.27
N MET A 26 0.13 1.58 16.99
CA MET A 26 0.45 2.61 16.01
C MET A 26 -0.64 3.69 15.92
N LEU A 27 -1.90 3.31 16.20
CA LEU A 27 -3.04 4.20 16.14
C LEU A 27 -3.18 5.12 17.37
N ASP A 28 -2.43 4.89 18.46
CA ASP A 28 -2.53 5.70 19.68
C ASP A 28 -2.09 7.16 19.47
N SER A 29 -1.17 7.37 18.51
CA SER A 29 -0.63 8.71 18.18
C SER A 29 -1.23 9.30 16.91
N LEU A 30 -2.29 8.68 16.35
CA LEU A 30 -2.85 9.03 15.05
C LEU A 30 -3.30 10.49 14.98
N GLU A 31 -4.08 10.95 15.95
CA GLU A 31 -4.64 12.30 15.99
C GLU A 31 -3.55 13.37 16.18
N VAL A 32 -2.52 13.07 16.97
CA VAL A 32 -1.38 13.98 17.17
C VAL A 32 -0.61 14.15 15.86
N ALA A 33 -0.30 13.05 15.18
CA ALA A 33 0.37 13.07 13.88
C ALA A 33 -0.47 13.81 12.81
N ALA A 34 -1.77 13.57 12.78
CA ALA A 34 -2.68 14.23 11.84
C ALA A 34 -2.69 15.76 12.03
N ARG A 35 -2.73 16.23 13.28
CA ARG A 35 -2.67 17.68 13.59
C ARG A 35 -1.33 18.31 13.17
N LEU A 36 -0.21 17.61 13.37
CA LEU A 36 1.10 18.10 12.91
C LEU A 36 1.16 18.31 11.39
N LEU A 37 0.54 17.42 10.61
CA LEU A 37 0.44 17.62 9.16
C LEU A 37 -0.56 18.72 8.78
N ALA A 38 -1.62 18.92 9.56
CA ALA A 38 -2.67 19.89 9.28
C ALA A 38 -2.16 21.35 9.25
N ASP A 39 -1.11 21.67 10.01
CA ASP A 39 -0.48 23.00 10.02
C ASP A 39 0.02 23.42 8.62
N ALA A 40 0.48 22.47 7.82
CA ALA A 40 0.89 22.71 6.44
C ALA A 40 -0.29 22.80 5.46
N ARG A 41 -1.53 22.67 5.94
CA ARG A 41 -2.77 22.78 5.17
C ARG A 41 -2.81 21.87 3.92
N PRO A 42 -2.47 20.58 4.02
CA PRO A 42 -2.46 19.67 2.88
C PRO A 42 -3.86 19.52 2.26
N ALA A 43 -3.91 19.21 0.97
CA ALA A 43 -5.17 18.91 0.27
C ALA A 43 -5.80 17.58 0.76
N LEU A 44 -4.96 16.61 1.12
CA LEU A 44 -5.35 15.27 1.55
C LEU A 44 -4.28 14.68 2.49
N ILE A 45 -4.70 13.94 3.51
CA ILE A 45 -3.80 13.19 4.41
C ILE A 45 -3.98 11.69 4.17
N GLY A 46 -2.87 10.96 3.98
CA GLY A 46 -2.89 9.51 3.82
C GLY A 46 -2.30 8.78 5.03
N PHE A 47 -3.03 7.83 5.60
CA PHE A 47 -2.45 6.85 6.53
C PHE A 47 -1.71 5.77 5.74
N HIS A 48 -0.38 5.80 5.81
CA HIS A 48 0.48 5.02 4.92
C HIS A 48 1.06 3.74 5.56
N CYS A 49 0.17 2.83 5.96
CA CYS A 49 0.55 1.51 6.46
C CYS A 49 -0.43 0.44 5.99
N THR A 50 0.04 -0.51 5.18
CA THR A 50 -0.79 -1.59 4.67
C THR A 50 -1.30 -2.48 5.79
N ALA A 51 -0.40 -3.09 6.57
CA ALA A 51 -0.74 -4.09 7.58
C ALA A 51 -1.77 -3.62 8.62
N VAL A 52 -1.72 -2.34 9.02
CA VAL A 52 -2.73 -1.76 9.93
C VAL A 52 -4.02 -1.43 9.18
N SER A 53 -3.96 -0.79 8.01
CA SER A 53 -5.19 -0.42 7.29
C SER A 53 -5.98 -1.61 6.75
N THR A 54 -5.32 -2.73 6.45
CA THR A 54 -5.94 -3.99 6.02
C THR A 54 -6.17 -4.95 7.19
N PHE A 55 -6.08 -4.48 8.44
CA PHE A 55 -6.19 -5.35 9.61
C PHE A 55 -7.58 -6.00 9.72
N ALA A 56 -8.62 -5.24 9.41
CA ALA A 56 -10.00 -5.71 9.31
C ALA A 56 -10.73 -4.85 8.26
N PRO A 57 -11.81 -5.35 7.62
CA PRO A 57 -12.55 -4.60 6.61
C PRO A 57 -13.01 -3.21 7.07
N GLU A 58 -13.43 -3.08 8.32
CA GLU A 58 -13.92 -1.84 8.93
C GLU A 58 -12.81 -0.89 9.43
N MET A 59 -11.55 -1.35 9.49
CA MET A 59 -10.44 -0.59 10.07
C MET A 59 -10.16 0.70 9.29
N ALA A 60 -10.28 0.65 7.97
CA ALA A 60 -10.03 1.78 7.07
C ALA A 60 -10.93 2.98 7.38
N GLU A 61 -12.24 2.75 7.56
CA GLU A 61 -13.21 3.82 7.83
C GLU A 61 -12.92 4.52 9.15
N GLY A 62 -12.60 3.75 10.20
CA GLY A 62 -12.27 4.28 11.53
C GLY A 62 -11.02 5.16 11.50
N ILE A 63 -9.95 4.72 10.83
CA ILE A 63 -8.71 5.49 10.69
C ILE A 63 -8.95 6.78 9.90
N THR A 64 -9.64 6.69 8.76
CA THR A 64 -9.96 7.84 7.91
C THR A 64 -10.75 8.90 8.69
N ARG A 65 -11.78 8.49 9.43
CA ARG A 65 -12.61 9.40 10.24
C ARG A 65 -11.78 10.11 11.31
N ARG A 66 -10.97 9.36 12.07
CA ARG A 66 -10.11 9.91 13.14
C ARG A 66 -9.13 10.95 12.60
N ILE A 67 -8.49 10.70 11.46
CA ILE A 67 -7.60 11.67 10.81
C ILE A 67 -8.39 12.91 10.38
N ALA A 68 -9.53 12.71 9.72
CA ALA A 68 -10.30 13.82 9.18
C ALA A 68 -10.82 14.74 10.28
N ASP A 69 -11.34 14.17 11.38
CA ASP A 69 -11.84 14.91 12.54
C ASP A 69 -10.71 15.66 13.26
N ALA A 70 -9.53 15.04 13.42
CA ALA A 70 -8.41 15.67 14.10
C ALA A 70 -7.73 16.77 13.29
N ALA A 71 -7.60 16.58 11.96
CA ALA A 71 -6.89 17.50 11.08
C ALA A 71 -7.80 18.57 10.43
N GLY A 72 -9.11 18.37 10.41
CA GLY A 72 -10.03 19.19 9.63
C GLY A 72 -9.72 19.14 8.13
N ARG A 73 -9.22 17.98 7.64
CA ARG A 73 -8.79 17.76 6.25
C ARG A 73 -9.31 16.43 5.72
N PRO A 74 -9.55 16.29 4.41
CA PRO A 74 -9.84 14.98 3.82
C PRO A 74 -8.74 13.97 4.15
N ALA A 75 -9.14 12.72 4.35
CA ALA A 75 -8.23 11.62 4.64
C ALA A 75 -8.48 10.40 3.74
N THR A 76 -7.49 9.50 3.71
CA THR A 76 -7.55 8.19 3.07
C THR A 76 -6.57 7.23 3.74
N VAL A 77 -6.69 5.93 3.49
CA VAL A 77 -5.73 4.92 3.96
C VAL A 77 -5.18 4.05 2.83
N THR A 78 -4.09 3.31 3.09
CA THR A 78 -3.49 2.41 2.10
C THR A 78 -4.47 1.32 1.62
N ALA A 79 -5.32 0.78 2.49
CA ALA A 79 -6.35 -0.19 2.12
C ALA A 79 -7.30 0.34 1.03
N ASP A 80 -7.87 1.54 1.20
CA ASP A 80 -8.71 2.19 0.17
C ASP A 80 -7.96 2.38 -1.15
N ALA A 81 -6.69 2.77 -1.07
CA ALA A 81 -5.84 2.97 -2.25
C ALA A 81 -5.59 1.66 -3.01
N ILE A 82 -5.38 0.54 -2.29
CA ILE A 82 -5.23 -0.80 -2.89
C ILE A 82 -6.51 -1.20 -3.62
N LEU A 83 -7.66 -1.10 -2.96
CA LEU A 83 -8.96 -1.46 -3.54
C LEU A 83 -9.28 -0.61 -4.77
N ALA A 84 -9.04 0.71 -4.70
CA ALA A 84 -9.23 1.61 -5.82
C ALA A 84 -8.30 1.28 -7.01
N ALA A 85 -7.03 0.97 -6.74
CA ALA A 85 -6.07 0.61 -7.80
C ALA A 85 -6.43 -0.71 -8.48
N LEU A 86 -6.81 -1.73 -7.70
CA LEU A 86 -7.27 -3.01 -8.25
C LEU A 86 -8.54 -2.84 -9.07
N GLY A 87 -9.48 -2.02 -8.60
CA GLY A 87 -10.69 -1.65 -9.34
C GLY A 87 -10.38 -0.95 -10.67
N ALA A 88 -9.48 0.03 -10.67
CA ALA A 88 -9.06 0.75 -11.88
C ALA A 88 -8.36 -0.16 -12.91
N LEU A 89 -7.65 -1.19 -12.45
CA LEU A 89 -7.01 -2.19 -13.29
C LEU A 89 -7.97 -3.32 -13.71
N GLY A 90 -9.20 -3.35 -13.19
CA GLY A 90 -10.14 -4.45 -13.40
C GLY A 90 -9.69 -5.78 -12.80
N ALA A 91 -8.73 -5.76 -11.86
CA ALA A 91 -8.13 -6.96 -11.29
C ALA A 91 -8.98 -7.54 -10.15
N ARG A 92 -9.35 -8.81 -10.26
CA ARG A 92 -10.11 -9.58 -9.25
C ARG A 92 -9.35 -10.78 -8.74
N ARG A 93 -8.37 -11.26 -9.48
CA ARG A 93 -7.49 -12.37 -9.16
C ARG A 93 -6.07 -11.82 -9.04
N VAL A 94 -5.43 -11.97 -7.89
CA VAL A 94 -4.11 -11.37 -7.66
C VAL A 94 -3.09 -12.37 -7.14
N LEU A 95 -1.84 -12.19 -7.54
CA LEU A 95 -0.71 -12.73 -6.79
C LEU A 95 -0.42 -11.81 -5.62
N LEU A 96 -0.26 -12.35 -4.41
CA LEU A 96 0.09 -11.57 -3.23
C LEU A 96 1.52 -11.88 -2.78
N VAL A 97 2.40 -10.88 -2.86
CA VAL A 97 3.79 -10.99 -2.38
C VAL A 97 3.96 -10.05 -1.20
N THR A 98 4.30 -10.60 -0.03
CA THR A 98 4.48 -9.79 1.19
C THR A 98 5.83 -10.11 1.85
N PRO A 99 6.43 -9.18 2.60
CA PRO A 99 7.62 -9.49 3.39
C PRO A 99 7.27 -10.17 4.72
N TYR A 100 5.99 -10.23 5.09
CA TYR A 100 5.54 -10.45 6.46
C TYR A 100 5.66 -11.89 6.96
N ILE A 101 5.51 -12.04 8.28
CA ILE A 101 5.11 -13.30 8.92
C ILE A 101 3.73 -13.79 8.44
N ALA A 102 3.47 -15.09 8.58
CA ALA A 102 2.23 -15.74 8.15
C ALA A 102 0.97 -15.03 8.67
N ALA A 103 0.93 -14.67 9.96
CA ALA A 103 -0.25 -14.06 10.56
C ALA A 103 -0.70 -12.76 9.88
N VAL A 104 0.23 -11.96 9.37
CA VAL A 104 -0.09 -10.72 8.65
C VAL A 104 -0.43 -11.01 7.19
N HIS A 105 0.29 -11.94 6.55
CA HIS A 105 0.01 -12.39 5.19
C HIS A 105 -1.43 -12.94 5.07
N GLU A 106 -1.83 -13.85 5.95
CA GLU A 106 -3.17 -14.45 5.97
C GLU A 106 -4.27 -13.41 6.24
N ARG A 107 -3.98 -12.41 7.09
CA ARG A 107 -4.92 -11.30 7.34
C ARG A 107 -5.14 -10.46 6.10
N GLU A 108 -4.09 -10.19 5.33
CA GLU A 108 -4.20 -9.44 4.07
C GLU A 108 -4.95 -10.25 3.00
N ILE A 109 -4.75 -11.57 2.93
CA ILE A 109 -5.58 -12.47 2.10
C ILE A 109 -7.06 -12.35 2.49
N ALA A 110 -7.37 -12.46 3.79
CA ALA A 110 -8.74 -12.38 4.29
C ALA A 110 -9.38 -11.01 3.99
N PHE A 111 -8.62 -9.92 4.15
CA PHE A 111 -9.07 -8.57 3.81
C PHE A 111 -9.42 -8.45 2.32
N LEU A 112 -8.55 -8.92 1.42
CA LEU A 112 -8.81 -8.90 -0.02
C LEU A 112 -10.03 -9.75 -0.38
N ALA A 113 -10.15 -10.94 0.21
CA ALA A 113 -11.30 -11.83 0.01
C ALA A 113 -12.62 -11.18 0.44
N ALA A 114 -12.63 -10.48 1.58
CA ALA A 114 -13.81 -9.73 2.05
C ALA A 114 -14.27 -8.64 1.08
N HIS A 115 -13.38 -8.17 0.20
CA HIS A 115 -13.66 -7.18 -0.84
C HIS A 115 -13.81 -7.80 -2.25
N GLY A 116 -13.99 -9.13 -2.33
CA GLY A 116 -14.23 -9.83 -3.59
C GLY A 116 -12.98 -9.89 -4.49
N ILE A 117 -11.79 -9.88 -3.90
CA ILE A 117 -10.51 -10.10 -4.59
C ILE A 117 -9.96 -11.45 -4.15
N THR A 118 -9.72 -12.34 -5.09
CA THR A 118 -9.18 -13.68 -4.85
C THR A 118 -7.65 -13.65 -4.95
N VAL A 119 -6.96 -14.10 -3.91
CA VAL A 119 -5.52 -14.35 -3.97
C VAL A 119 -5.31 -15.75 -4.57
N THR A 120 -4.70 -15.83 -5.75
CA THR A 120 -4.57 -17.09 -6.53
C THR A 120 -3.21 -17.75 -6.35
N GLY A 121 -2.27 -17.03 -5.75
CA GLY A 121 -0.91 -17.47 -5.46
C GLY A 121 -0.13 -16.36 -4.80
N GLY A 122 1.09 -16.63 -4.39
CA GLY A 122 1.86 -15.65 -3.65
C GLY A 122 3.10 -16.18 -2.98
N SER A 123 3.78 -15.29 -2.27
CA SER A 123 4.86 -15.65 -1.36
C SER A 123 4.91 -14.69 -0.17
N MET A 124 5.48 -15.17 0.93
CA MET A 124 5.70 -14.36 2.13
C MET A 124 7.19 -14.38 2.53
N GLY A 125 7.66 -13.31 3.16
CA GLY A 125 9.07 -13.11 3.53
C GLY A 125 9.45 -13.57 4.95
N GLY A 126 8.47 -13.78 5.82
CA GLY A 126 8.69 -14.21 7.21
C GLY A 126 9.28 -13.12 8.13
N LEU A 127 9.33 -11.87 7.70
CA LEU A 127 9.93 -10.77 8.45
C LEU A 127 8.92 -10.18 9.43
N ASN A 128 9.36 -9.85 10.65
CA ASN A 128 8.49 -9.35 11.70
C ASN A 128 8.69 -7.86 11.97
N THR A 129 9.90 -7.36 11.85
CA THR A 129 10.25 -5.99 12.24
C THR A 129 10.34 -5.05 11.04
N ASN A 130 10.06 -3.77 11.28
CA ASN A 130 10.21 -2.74 10.26
C ASN A 130 11.66 -2.58 9.78
N ALA A 131 12.66 -2.84 10.65
CA ALA A 131 14.06 -2.80 10.29
C ALA A 131 14.41 -3.89 9.25
N GLU A 132 14.00 -5.13 9.51
CA GLU A 132 14.20 -6.24 8.57
C GLU A 132 13.55 -5.95 7.20
N MET A 133 12.33 -5.39 7.19
CA MET A 133 11.64 -5.02 5.96
C MET A 133 12.35 -3.89 5.20
N ALA A 134 12.83 -2.87 5.90
CA ALA A 134 13.56 -1.75 5.29
C ALA A 134 14.90 -2.17 4.69
N GLU A 135 15.59 -3.11 5.34
CA GLU A 135 16.87 -3.66 4.91
C GLU A 135 16.73 -4.69 3.77
N MET A 136 15.52 -5.21 3.55
CA MET A 136 15.25 -6.18 2.48
C MET A 136 15.75 -5.68 1.11
N PRO A 137 16.66 -6.41 0.45
CA PRO A 137 17.17 -6.00 -0.86
C PRO A 137 16.07 -6.09 -1.94
N PRO A 138 16.03 -5.15 -2.91
CA PRO A 138 15.10 -5.21 -4.03
C PRO A 138 15.17 -6.52 -4.82
N ASP A 139 16.36 -7.10 -4.98
CA ASP A 139 16.53 -8.38 -5.69
C ASP A 139 15.84 -9.54 -4.98
N ARG A 140 15.77 -9.52 -3.64
CA ARG A 140 15.00 -10.51 -2.86
C ARG A 140 13.51 -10.38 -3.12
N ILE A 141 13.01 -9.14 -3.25
CA ILE A 141 11.60 -8.87 -3.58
C ILE A 141 11.30 -9.35 -5.01
N ALA A 142 12.17 -9.03 -5.97
CA ALA A 142 12.01 -9.48 -7.35
C ALA A 142 12.05 -11.02 -7.47
N ALA A 143 12.94 -11.68 -6.73
CA ALA A 143 13.00 -13.14 -6.67
C ALA A 143 11.70 -13.76 -6.11
N GLN A 144 11.13 -13.16 -5.06
CA GLN A 144 9.83 -13.58 -4.51
C GLN A 144 8.69 -13.43 -5.53
N VAL A 145 8.66 -12.33 -6.26
CA VAL A 145 7.68 -12.11 -7.33
C VAL A 145 7.81 -13.16 -8.41
N ARG A 146 9.03 -13.43 -8.90
CA ARG A 146 9.28 -14.45 -9.93
C ARG A 146 8.92 -15.85 -9.46
N ALA A 147 9.19 -16.17 -8.19
CA ALA A 147 8.82 -17.47 -7.61
C ALA A 147 7.30 -17.65 -7.46
N ALA A 148 6.56 -16.57 -7.26
CA ALA A 148 5.10 -16.57 -7.15
C ALA A 148 4.38 -16.47 -8.50
N ALA A 149 5.10 -16.19 -9.59
CA ALA A 149 4.52 -15.95 -10.91
C ALA A 149 3.77 -17.18 -11.43
N THR A 150 2.47 -17.01 -11.67
CA THR A 150 1.62 -17.99 -12.34
C THR A 150 0.82 -17.29 -13.44
N THR A 151 0.21 -18.06 -14.35
CA THR A 151 -0.63 -17.50 -15.43
C THR A 151 -2.05 -17.18 -14.99
N ASP A 152 -2.40 -17.40 -13.71
CA ASP A 152 -3.78 -17.39 -13.23
C ASP A 152 -4.08 -16.18 -12.31
N ALA A 153 -3.62 -14.99 -12.71
CA ALA A 153 -3.82 -13.74 -12.01
C ALA A 153 -3.95 -12.55 -12.98
N ASP A 154 -4.76 -11.57 -12.60
CA ASP A 154 -4.96 -10.32 -13.34
C ASP A 154 -3.88 -9.28 -13.00
N ALA A 155 -3.30 -9.34 -11.79
CA ALA A 155 -2.23 -8.46 -11.34
C ALA A 155 -1.37 -9.12 -10.25
N CYS A 156 -0.13 -8.64 -10.08
CA CYS A 156 0.73 -8.98 -8.95
C CYS A 156 0.77 -7.81 -7.95
N PHE A 157 0.36 -8.06 -6.71
CA PHE A 157 0.42 -7.09 -5.62
C PHE A 157 1.61 -7.39 -4.69
N VAL A 158 2.59 -6.49 -4.72
CA VAL A 158 3.75 -6.49 -3.81
C VAL A 158 3.42 -5.58 -2.63
N SER A 159 2.93 -6.18 -1.55
CA SER A 159 2.48 -5.48 -0.36
C SER A 159 3.64 -5.09 0.56
N CYS A 160 3.49 -3.91 1.16
CA CYS A 160 4.27 -3.29 2.23
C CYS A 160 4.76 -1.90 1.85
N THR A 161 4.58 -0.94 2.75
CA THR A 161 5.05 0.44 2.60
C THR A 161 6.52 0.60 3.02
N ALA A 162 7.07 -0.34 3.80
CA ALA A 162 8.45 -0.29 4.30
C ALA A 162 9.51 -0.88 3.34
N ILE A 163 9.10 -1.60 2.29
CA ILE A 163 10.02 -2.22 1.32
C ILE A 163 10.30 -1.33 0.11
N ARG A 164 11.49 -1.46 -0.47
CA ARG A 164 11.96 -0.67 -1.62
C ARG A 164 11.56 -1.32 -2.96
N SER A 165 10.27 -1.32 -3.27
CA SER A 165 9.70 -2.01 -4.44
C SER A 165 9.41 -1.12 -5.67
N ALA A 166 9.39 0.20 -5.52
CA ALA A 166 8.94 1.11 -6.59
C ALA A 166 9.74 0.99 -7.90
N GLY A 167 11.06 0.81 -7.82
CA GLY A 167 11.93 0.65 -9.01
C GLY A 167 11.80 -0.71 -9.70
N LEU A 168 11.12 -1.68 -9.08
CA LEU A 168 10.93 -3.01 -9.64
C LEU A 168 9.68 -3.12 -10.50
N ILE A 169 8.77 -2.14 -10.42
CA ILE A 169 7.44 -2.21 -11.02
C ILE A 169 7.53 -2.42 -12.55
N ALA A 170 8.10 -1.45 -13.28
CA ALA A 170 8.14 -1.52 -14.74
C ALA A 170 8.95 -2.74 -15.27
N PRO A 171 10.12 -3.09 -14.71
CA PRO A 171 10.81 -4.32 -15.07
C PRO A 171 9.97 -5.59 -14.85
N LEU A 172 9.32 -5.72 -13.69
CA LEU A 172 8.50 -6.90 -13.39
C LEU A 172 7.23 -6.96 -14.26
N GLU A 173 6.60 -5.83 -14.59
CA GLU A 173 5.48 -5.81 -15.55
C GLU A 173 5.91 -6.29 -16.94
N ALA A 174 7.10 -5.89 -17.39
CA ALA A 174 7.65 -6.33 -18.66
C ALA A 174 7.97 -7.84 -18.66
N GLU A 175 8.49 -8.36 -17.55
CA GLU A 175 8.79 -9.79 -17.38
C GLU A 175 7.53 -10.65 -17.27
N LEU A 176 6.54 -10.22 -16.50
CA LEU A 176 5.34 -11.02 -16.19
C LEU A 176 4.22 -10.85 -17.21
N GLY A 177 4.23 -9.78 -18.01
CA GLY A 177 3.15 -9.46 -18.96
C GLY A 177 1.86 -8.95 -18.30
N MET A 178 1.80 -8.82 -16.97
CA MET A 178 0.64 -8.34 -16.21
C MET A 178 1.00 -7.08 -15.38
N PRO A 179 0.00 -6.29 -14.93
CA PRO A 179 0.23 -5.20 -13.99
C PRO A 179 0.90 -5.67 -12.70
N VAL A 180 1.84 -4.86 -12.21
CA VAL A 180 2.48 -5.05 -10.90
C VAL A 180 2.21 -3.80 -10.08
N ILE A 181 1.58 -3.99 -8.93
CA ILE A 181 1.26 -2.88 -8.03
C ILE A 181 1.99 -3.02 -6.69
N THR A 182 2.31 -1.88 -6.07
CA THR A 182 2.95 -1.85 -4.75
C THR A 182 2.20 -0.94 -3.80
N SER A 183 2.25 -1.19 -2.49
CA SER A 183 1.56 -0.32 -1.51
C SER A 183 2.00 1.15 -1.58
N ASN A 184 3.28 1.40 -1.89
CA ASN A 184 3.82 2.75 -2.07
C ASN A 184 3.27 3.44 -3.32
N GLN A 185 3.19 2.72 -4.44
CA GLN A 185 2.70 3.25 -5.71
C GLN A 185 1.17 3.46 -5.70
N VAL A 186 0.39 2.50 -5.19
CA VAL A 186 -1.07 2.65 -5.14
C VAL A 186 -1.49 3.82 -4.27
N MET A 187 -0.80 4.08 -3.16
CA MET A 187 -1.08 5.26 -2.33
C MET A 187 -0.78 6.55 -3.08
N ALA A 188 0.39 6.64 -3.75
CA ALA A 188 0.74 7.83 -4.53
C ALA A 188 -0.29 8.08 -5.64
N TRP A 189 -0.63 7.05 -6.43
CA TRP A 189 -1.66 7.11 -7.47
C TRP A 189 -3.02 7.57 -6.91
N HIS A 190 -3.49 6.91 -5.85
CA HIS A 190 -4.80 7.17 -5.26
C HIS A 190 -4.91 8.60 -4.72
N MET A 191 -3.88 9.08 -4.02
CA MET A 191 -3.85 10.44 -3.49
C MET A 191 -3.83 11.49 -4.60
N LEU A 192 -3.09 11.26 -5.70
CA LEU A 192 -3.11 12.17 -6.86
C LEU A 192 -4.52 12.28 -7.44
N ARG A 193 -5.18 11.13 -7.70
CA ARG A 193 -6.54 11.10 -8.25
C ARG A 193 -7.55 11.74 -7.31
N ARG A 194 -7.44 11.51 -5.99
CA ARG A 194 -8.28 12.17 -4.96
C ARG A 194 -8.07 13.68 -4.87
N CYS A 195 -6.91 14.18 -5.29
CA CYS A 195 -6.62 15.60 -5.41
C CYS A 195 -6.99 16.20 -6.78
N GLY A 196 -7.63 15.43 -7.67
CA GLY A 196 -7.99 15.88 -9.02
C GLY A 196 -6.81 15.99 -9.98
N ILE A 197 -5.67 15.37 -9.64
CA ILE A 197 -4.46 15.37 -10.46
C ILE A 197 -4.48 14.08 -11.28
N ALA A 198 -4.62 14.22 -12.60
CA ALA A 198 -4.71 13.11 -13.55
C ALA A 198 -3.39 12.83 -14.29
N ASP A 199 -2.33 13.57 -14.00
CA ASP A 199 -1.02 13.40 -14.65
C ASP A 199 -0.57 11.94 -14.66
N ALA A 200 -0.13 11.48 -15.83
CA ALA A 200 0.55 10.22 -16.00
C ALA A 200 2.01 10.37 -15.53
N VAL A 201 2.52 9.36 -14.82
CA VAL A 201 3.91 9.33 -14.34
C VAL A 201 4.61 8.06 -14.86
N PRO A 202 5.24 8.13 -16.05
CA PRO A 202 5.89 6.99 -16.68
C PRO A 202 6.97 6.33 -15.80
N GLY A 203 7.24 5.06 -16.06
CA GLY A 203 8.28 4.28 -15.37
C GLY A 203 7.86 3.66 -14.03
N PHE A 204 6.65 3.98 -13.54
CA PHE A 204 6.07 3.40 -12.33
C PHE A 204 4.85 2.54 -12.64
N GLY A 205 4.93 1.74 -13.70
CA GLY A 205 3.93 0.73 -14.09
C GLY A 205 2.66 1.25 -14.75
N ARG A 206 1.84 0.31 -15.23
CA ARG A 206 0.56 0.57 -15.93
C ARG A 206 -0.39 1.43 -15.11
N LEU A 207 -0.48 1.20 -13.79
CA LEU A 207 -1.35 1.96 -12.88
C LEU A 207 -1.09 3.47 -12.94
N MET A 208 0.17 3.90 -12.89
CA MET A 208 0.54 5.32 -12.89
C MET A 208 0.38 5.98 -14.27
N SER A 209 0.01 5.20 -15.29
CA SER A 209 -0.26 5.67 -16.65
C SER A 209 -1.76 5.67 -16.98
N LEU A 210 -2.63 5.25 -16.05
CA LEU A 210 -4.08 5.37 -16.19
C LEU A 210 -4.52 6.82 -15.96
N ASP A 211 -5.45 7.31 -16.77
CA ASP A 211 -6.08 8.62 -16.62
C ASP A 211 -6.95 8.70 -15.35
#